data_AF-A0A2V9WP52-F1
#
_entry.id   AF-A0A2V9WP52-F1
#
_cell.length_a   1.000
_cell.length_b   1.000
_cell.length_c   1.000
_cell.angle_alpha   90.00
_cell.angle_beta   90.00
_cell.angle_gamma   90.00
#
_symmetry.space_group_name_H-M   'P 1'
#
loop_
_entity.id
_entity.type
_entity.pdbx_description
1 polymer ?
#
loop_
_entity_poly.entity_id
_entity_poly.type
_entity_poly.pdbx_seq_one_letter_code
_entity_poly.pdbx_strand_id
1 'polypeptide(L)'
;MSKPEEASDPLSKSESGWERNPYEQNEPIAAAAPPIKIGAEIRNELIDQIIKTYELRSEDIAETVELFYDCQKLRIMHANKKGSEPSSPMVQWLGKWLETGEKVIHGKLKEWIESEQSPSESRWAYAQAGIGPVLASGLAAHIDVTKADSISSLWRFAGQDPTADRKVKGTKSPYNGRLKTLCWKIGESFVKVSGRESAFYGHWYAKFKSDEVSRNENGLYSAQAQRELANKKIKDAPTKAKLQSGKLTDGHLHARAKRRAVKLFLAHYWTEGRKARNLPVRAPYSIAILKHDAMIEPPV
;
A
#
# COMPACT_ATOMS: atom_id res chain seq x y z
N MET A 1 71.00 41.88 14.10
CA MET A 1 70.11 42.18 12.97
C MET A 1 68.68 41.93 13.41
N SER A 2 67.85 42.95 13.29
CA SER A 2 66.50 43.04 13.82
C SER A 2 65.47 42.41 12.86
N LYS A 3 64.58 41.57 13.42
CA LYS A 3 63.13 41.35 13.19
C LYS A 3 62.42 41.92 11.91
N PRO A 4 61.22 41.41 11.53
CA PRO A 4 60.91 40.19 10.75
C PRO A 4 59.95 40.47 9.54
N GLU A 5 59.80 39.56 8.58
CA GLU A 5 58.70 39.49 7.57
C GLU A 5 58.99 38.23 6.73
N GLU A 6 58.09 37.36 6.30
CA GLU A 6 56.66 37.44 6.10
C GLU A 6 56.13 35.99 5.98
N ALA A 7 55.00 35.69 6.61
CA ALA A 7 54.31 34.42 6.44
C ALA A 7 53.52 34.47 5.13
N SER A 8 53.74 33.50 4.23
CA SER A 8 52.83 33.24 3.11
C SER A 8 52.31 31.81 3.15
N ASP A 9 50.99 31.76 3.03
CA ASP A 9 50.05 30.66 3.25
C ASP A 9 50.12 29.59 2.14
N PRO A 10 50.33 28.29 2.43
CA PRO A 10 50.33 27.25 1.42
C PRO A 10 48.90 26.73 1.21
N LEU A 11 48.00 27.61 0.77
CA LEU A 11 46.69 27.25 0.21
C LEU A 11 46.60 27.79 -1.21
N SER A 12 47.28 27.13 -2.13
CA SER A 12 46.97 27.30 -3.55
C SER A 12 47.21 25.99 -4.32
N LYS A 13 46.08 25.42 -4.78
CA LYS A 13 45.95 24.46 -5.88
C LYS A 13 46.39 23.02 -5.61
N SER A 14 45.60 22.30 -4.80
CA SER A 14 45.36 20.89 -5.08
C SER A 14 44.37 20.79 -6.24
N GLU A 15 44.91 20.75 -7.47
CA GLU A 15 44.12 20.36 -8.63
C GLU A 15 43.57 18.95 -8.37
N SER A 16 42.25 18.87 -8.36
CA SER A 16 41.48 17.68 -8.10
C SER A 16 41.85 16.58 -9.10
N GLY A 17 42.51 15.54 -8.61
CA GLY A 17 42.65 14.25 -9.27
C GLY A 17 41.29 13.56 -9.41
N TRP A 18 40.51 13.97 -10.41
CA TRP A 18 39.51 13.13 -11.02
C TRP A 18 40.12 12.54 -12.27
N GLU A 19 40.83 11.42 -12.11
CA GLU A 19 41.25 10.58 -13.21
C GLU A 19 40.03 10.26 -14.08
N ARG A 20 40.19 10.45 -15.40
CA ARG A 20 39.16 10.15 -16.39
C ARG A 20 38.76 8.68 -16.27
N ASN A 21 37.45 8.45 -16.36
CA ASN A 21 36.81 7.15 -16.35
C ASN A 21 37.59 6.12 -17.21
N PRO A 22 38.10 5.01 -16.64
CA PRO A 22 38.95 4.05 -17.36
C PRO A 22 38.22 3.17 -18.39
N TYR A 23 36.97 3.50 -18.75
CA TYR A 23 36.19 2.80 -19.77
C TYR A 23 36.14 3.52 -21.14
N GLU A 24 37.00 4.50 -21.39
CA GLU A 24 37.21 5.03 -22.76
C GLU A 24 38.23 4.18 -23.54
N GLN A 25 37.84 2.94 -23.86
CA GLN A 25 38.42 2.20 -24.97
C GLN A 25 37.28 1.80 -25.90
N ASN A 26 36.97 2.67 -26.86
CA ASN A 26 36.01 2.39 -27.91
C ASN A 26 36.65 1.43 -28.92
N GLU A 27 36.37 0.13 -28.80
CA GLU A 27 36.42 -0.74 -29.98
C GLU A 27 35.27 -0.35 -30.92
N PRO A 28 35.48 -0.35 -32.26
CA PRO A 28 34.41 -0.08 -33.19
C PRO A 28 33.39 -1.22 -33.11
N ILE A 29 32.27 -0.98 -32.43
CA ILE A 29 31.11 -1.86 -32.45
C ILE A 29 30.72 -2.04 -33.91
N ALA A 30 30.81 -3.28 -34.41
CA ALA A 30 30.36 -3.67 -35.73
C ALA A 30 28.97 -3.06 -36.00
N ALA A 31 28.82 -2.40 -37.14
CA ALA A 31 27.61 -1.67 -37.51
C ALA A 31 26.36 -2.51 -37.23
N ALA A 32 25.67 -2.18 -36.13
CA ALA A 32 24.39 -2.77 -35.80
C ALA A 32 23.46 -2.51 -36.98
N ALA A 33 22.78 -3.56 -37.44
CA ALA A 33 21.75 -3.46 -38.47
C ALA A 33 20.87 -2.22 -38.19
N PRO A 34 20.55 -1.42 -39.22
CA PRO A 34 19.84 -0.16 -39.02
C PRO A 34 18.58 -0.42 -38.18
N PRO A 35 18.33 0.36 -37.12
CA PRO A 35 17.13 0.17 -36.31
C PRO A 35 15.95 0.24 -37.27
N ILE A 36 15.15 -0.83 -37.30
CA ILE A 36 13.94 -0.88 -38.10
C ILE A 36 13.16 0.39 -37.75
N LYS A 37 13.04 1.31 -38.72
CA LYS A 37 12.27 2.55 -38.58
C LYS A 37 10.79 2.20 -38.62
N ILE A 38 10.31 1.56 -37.56
CA ILE A 38 8.89 1.45 -37.29
C ILE A 38 8.45 2.89 -36.98
N GLY A 39 7.68 3.49 -37.89
CA GLY A 39 7.10 4.82 -37.69
C GLY A 39 6.40 4.88 -36.34
N ALA A 40 6.47 6.03 -35.64
CA ALA A 40 5.90 6.18 -34.31
C ALA A 40 4.40 5.77 -34.26
N GLU A 41 3.68 5.96 -35.36
CA GLU A 41 2.29 5.53 -35.57
C GLU A 41 2.14 4.00 -35.50
N ILE A 42 2.92 3.26 -36.30
CA ILE A 42 2.91 1.79 -36.31
C ILE A 42 3.28 1.21 -34.94
N ARG A 43 4.22 1.84 -34.23
CA ARG A 43 4.61 1.41 -32.87
C ARG A 43 3.47 1.56 -31.87
N ASN A 44 2.78 2.69 -31.90
CA ASN A 44 1.66 2.94 -30.99
C ASN A 44 0.48 2.02 -31.30
N GLU A 45 0.18 1.78 -32.58
CA GLU A 45 -0.85 0.83 -33.01
C GLU A 45 -0.56 -0.59 -32.54
N LEU A 46 0.70 -1.05 -32.66
CA LEU A 46 1.10 -2.38 -32.19
C LEU A 46 0.97 -2.49 -30.67
N ILE A 47 1.39 -1.47 -29.92
CA ILE A 47 1.24 -1.44 -28.46
C ILE A 47 -0.24 -1.49 -28.08
N ASP A 48 -1.09 -0.70 -28.74
CA ASP A 48 -2.53 -0.69 -28.50
C ASP A 48 -3.18 -2.04 -28.84
N GLN A 49 -2.74 -2.70 -29.91
CA GLN A 49 -3.19 -4.05 -30.27
C GLN A 49 -2.78 -5.07 -29.21
N ILE A 50 -1.52 -5.07 -28.79
CA ILE A 50 -1.02 -5.97 -27.73
C ILE A 50 -1.81 -5.73 -26.45
N ILE A 51 -2.00 -4.47 -26.04
CA ILE A 51 -2.79 -4.15 -24.86
C ILE A 51 -4.21 -4.69 -25.03
N LYS A 52 -4.87 -4.46 -26.16
CA LYS A 52 -6.25 -4.95 -26.37
C LYS A 52 -6.36 -6.47 -26.32
N THR A 53 -5.43 -7.19 -26.94
CA THR A 53 -5.51 -8.65 -27.06
C THR A 53 -4.94 -9.39 -25.85
N TYR A 54 -4.13 -8.74 -25.03
CA TYR A 54 -3.53 -9.38 -23.86
C TYR A 54 -4.57 -9.57 -22.75
N GLU A 55 -4.82 -10.84 -22.41
CA GLU A 55 -5.61 -11.25 -21.25
C GLU A 55 -4.69 -11.58 -20.07
N LEU A 56 -4.96 -10.95 -18.93
CA LEU A 56 -4.24 -11.26 -17.70
C LEU A 56 -4.63 -12.63 -17.17
N ARG A 57 -3.63 -13.46 -16.86
CA ARG A 57 -3.84 -14.74 -16.18
C ARG A 57 -3.74 -14.55 -14.68
N SER A 58 -4.41 -15.40 -13.91
CA SER A 58 -4.43 -15.33 -12.44
C SER A 58 -3.04 -15.41 -11.78
N GLU A 59 -2.08 -16.07 -12.43
CA GLU A 59 -0.68 -16.18 -11.98
C GLU A 59 0.07 -14.83 -12.01
N ASP A 60 -0.27 -13.98 -12.98
CA ASP A 60 0.45 -12.72 -13.25
C ASP A 60 -0.08 -11.56 -12.40
N ILE A 61 -1.19 -11.74 -11.67
CA ILE A 61 -1.89 -10.68 -10.94
C ILE A 61 -1.03 -10.07 -9.84
N ALA A 62 -0.30 -10.90 -9.10
CA ALA A 62 0.56 -10.42 -8.02
C ALA A 62 1.64 -9.46 -8.54
N GLU A 63 2.30 -9.84 -9.64
CA GLU A 63 3.33 -9.03 -10.28
C GLU A 63 2.73 -7.75 -10.90
N THR A 64 1.58 -7.88 -11.56
CA THR A 64 0.88 -6.76 -12.19
C THR A 64 0.44 -5.70 -11.17
N VAL A 65 -0.06 -6.12 -10.01
CA VAL A 65 -0.43 -5.21 -8.91
C VAL A 65 0.79 -4.51 -8.33
N GLU A 66 1.93 -5.19 -8.20
CA GLU A 66 3.18 -4.55 -7.75
C GLU A 66 3.68 -3.53 -8.78
N LEU A 67 3.66 -3.88 -10.08
CA LEU A 67 4.02 -2.97 -11.17
C LEU A 67 3.14 -1.71 -11.15
N PHE A 68 1.83 -1.85 -10.93
CA PHE A 68 0.93 -0.70 -10.75
C PHE A 68 1.43 0.24 -9.65
N TYR A 69 1.78 -0.30 -8.48
CA TYR A 69 2.24 0.52 -7.37
C TYR A 69 3.63 1.12 -7.59
N ASP A 70 4.51 0.47 -8.33
CA ASP A 70 5.81 1.02 -8.70
C ASP A 70 5.66 2.17 -9.70
N CYS A 71 4.82 2.02 -10.73
CA CYS A 71 4.43 3.12 -11.63
C CYS A 71 3.84 4.30 -10.83
N GLN A 72 2.93 4.03 -9.91
CA GLN A 72 2.31 5.07 -9.07
C GLN A 72 3.34 5.79 -8.19
N LYS A 73 4.28 5.09 -7.56
CA LYS A 73 5.36 5.70 -6.77
C LYS A 73 6.21 6.63 -7.64
N LEU A 74 6.64 6.16 -8.81
CA LEU A 74 7.43 6.96 -9.74
C LEU A 74 6.67 8.20 -10.22
N ARG A 75 5.38 8.06 -10.52
CA ARG A 75 4.51 9.18 -10.89
C ARG A 75 4.40 10.22 -9.78
N ILE A 76 4.18 9.80 -8.53
CA ILE A 76 4.11 10.71 -7.37
C ILE A 76 5.45 11.41 -7.15
N MET A 77 6.57 10.67 -7.24
CA MET A 77 7.91 11.25 -7.12
C MET A 77 8.17 12.29 -8.21
N HIS A 78 7.76 12.01 -9.44
CA HIS A 78 7.87 12.96 -10.54
C HIS A 78 7.00 14.21 -10.32
N ALA A 79 5.75 14.04 -9.89
CA ALA A 79 4.85 15.16 -9.59
C ALA A 79 5.40 16.07 -8.48
N ASN A 80 5.99 15.50 -7.43
CA ASN A 80 6.58 16.26 -6.32
C ASN A 80 7.86 17.02 -6.72
N LYS A 81 8.52 16.65 -7.81
CA LYS A 81 9.73 17.30 -8.32
C LYS A 81 9.43 18.46 -9.28
N LYS A 82 8.17 18.70 -9.64
CA LYS A 82 7.81 19.88 -10.44
C LYS A 82 8.09 21.14 -9.61
N GLY A 83 9.22 21.80 -9.91
CA GLY A 83 9.55 23.12 -9.40
C GLY A 83 8.80 24.22 -10.16
N SER A 84 9.15 25.48 -9.90
CA SER A 84 8.63 26.65 -10.61
C SER A 84 9.07 26.71 -12.08
N GLU A 85 10.20 26.07 -12.43
CA GLU A 85 10.69 25.98 -13.80
C GLU A 85 10.07 24.81 -14.57
N PRO A 86 9.68 25.02 -15.84
CA PRO A 86 9.11 23.96 -16.67
C PRO A 86 10.14 22.85 -16.91
N SER A 87 9.75 21.61 -16.61
CA SER A 87 10.60 20.42 -16.86
C SER A 87 10.89 20.24 -18.36
N SER A 88 12.00 19.58 -18.72
CA SER A 88 12.33 19.35 -20.13
C SER A 88 11.26 18.53 -20.87
N PRO A 89 11.12 18.68 -22.20
CA PRO A 89 10.13 17.92 -22.98
C PRO A 89 10.21 16.39 -22.80
N MET A 90 11.43 15.84 -22.67
CA MET A 90 11.65 14.40 -22.43
C MET A 90 11.05 13.96 -21.09
N VAL A 91 11.23 14.77 -20.04
CA VAL A 91 10.72 14.49 -18.69
C VAL A 91 9.19 14.55 -18.67
N GLN A 92 8.60 15.54 -19.34
CA GLN A 92 7.15 15.64 -19.48
C GLN A 92 6.57 14.44 -20.24
N TRP A 93 7.22 14.03 -21.34
CA TRP A 93 6.82 12.86 -22.12
C TRP A 93 6.86 11.57 -21.29
N LEU A 94 7.95 11.32 -20.56
CA LEU A 94 8.05 10.17 -19.64
C LEU A 94 6.97 10.21 -18.54
N GLY A 95 6.68 11.40 -17.99
CA GLY A 95 5.61 11.57 -17.01
C GLY A 95 4.25 11.15 -17.57
N LYS A 96 3.93 11.57 -18.80
CA LYS A 96 2.69 11.15 -19.50
C LYS A 96 2.67 9.64 -19.77
N TRP A 97 3.82 9.05 -20.07
CA TRP A 97 3.94 7.60 -20.29
C TRP A 97 3.68 6.82 -19.00
N LEU A 98 4.20 7.27 -17.85
CA LEU A 98 3.90 6.68 -16.54
C LEU A 98 2.41 6.76 -16.20
N GLU A 99 1.76 7.90 -16.46
CA GLU A 99 0.31 8.06 -16.28
C GLU A 99 -0.50 7.12 -17.18
N THR A 100 -0.05 6.95 -18.43
CA THR A 100 -0.70 6.06 -19.39
C THR A 100 -0.53 4.60 -18.97
N GLY A 101 0.68 4.19 -18.57
CA GLY A 101 0.96 2.86 -18.06
C GLY A 101 0.14 2.53 -16.81
N GLU A 102 0.02 3.46 -15.85
CA GLU A 102 -0.85 3.28 -14.67
C GLU A 102 -2.31 3.02 -15.07
N LYS A 103 -2.83 3.77 -16.06
CA LYS A 103 -4.20 3.58 -16.59
C LYS A 103 -4.38 2.25 -17.32
N VAL A 104 -3.41 1.83 -18.12
CA VAL A 104 -3.43 0.55 -18.84
C VAL A 104 -3.47 -0.61 -17.84
N ILE A 105 -2.56 -0.60 -16.86
CA ILE A 105 -2.51 -1.65 -15.83
C ILE A 105 -3.81 -1.67 -15.03
N HIS A 106 -4.32 -0.48 -14.64
CA HIS A 106 -5.60 -0.38 -13.95
C HIS A 106 -6.76 -0.96 -14.78
N GLY A 107 -6.82 -0.63 -16.07
CA GLY A 107 -7.84 -1.14 -16.99
C GLY A 107 -7.78 -2.66 -17.11
N LYS A 108 -6.58 -3.21 -17.25
CA LYS A 108 -6.37 -4.67 -17.33
C LYS A 108 -6.75 -5.41 -16.05
N LEU A 109 -6.41 -4.86 -14.89
CA LEU A 109 -6.84 -5.42 -13.60
C LEU A 109 -8.36 -5.35 -13.43
N LYS A 110 -9.02 -4.34 -14.01
CA LYS A 110 -10.48 -4.23 -14.05
C LYS A 110 -11.09 -5.30 -14.98
N GLU A 111 -10.60 -5.44 -16.20
CA GLU A 111 -11.06 -6.49 -17.12
C GLU A 111 -10.93 -7.88 -16.48
N TRP A 112 -9.80 -8.15 -15.82
CA TRP A 112 -9.60 -9.41 -15.11
C TRP A 112 -10.57 -9.58 -13.94
N ILE A 113 -10.81 -8.55 -13.11
CA ILE A 113 -11.74 -8.69 -11.98
C ILE A 113 -13.17 -8.96 -12.45
N GLU A 114 -13.57 -8.37 -13.59
CA GLU A 114 -14.90 -8.57 -14.18
C GLU A 114 -15.04 -9.91 -14.91
N SER A 115 -13.92 -10.56 -15.28
CA SER A 115 -13.90 -11.88 -15.92
C SER A 115 -14.29 -13.02 -14.98
N GLU A 116 -14.60 -14.19 -15.57
CA GLU A 116 -14.89 -15.41 -14.81
C GLU A 116 -13.67 -15.98 -14.08
N GLN A 117 -12.45 -15.65 -14.54
CA GLN A 117 -11.20 -16.12 -13.93
C GLN A 117 -11.01 -15.58 -12.51
N SER A 118 -11.62 -14.44 -12.19
CA SER A 118 -11.48 -13.83 -10.88
C SER A 118 -12.22 -14.62 -9.80
N PRO A 119 -11.69 -14.72 -8.57
CA PRO A 119 -12.42 -15.32 -7.47
C PRO A 119 -13.69 -14.52 -7.12
N SER A 120 -14.77 -15.21 -6.78
CA SER A 120 -16.05 -14.61 -6.40
C SER A 120 -15.94 -13.59 -5.27
N GLU A 121 -15.08 -13.86 -4.28
CA GLU A 121 -14.80 -12.96 -3.15
C GLU A 121 -14.12 -11.68 -3.59
N SER A 122 -13.31 -11.73 -4.64
CA SER A 122 -12.62 -10.56 -5.19
C SER A 122 -13.58 -9.71 -6.02
N ARG A 123 -14.52 -10.34 -6.75
CA ARG A 123 -15.65 -9.63 -7.39
C ARG A 123 -16.56 -8.96 -6.36
N TRP A 124 -16.94 -9.69 -5.32
CA TRP A 124 -17.71 -9.12 -4.21
C TRP A 124 -16.96 -7.96 -3.55
N ALA A 125 -15.65 -8.08 -3.34
CA ALA A 125 -14.83 -7.00 -2.80
C ALA A 125 -14.85 -5.77 -3.71
N TYR A 126 -14.74 -5.95 -5.03
CA TYR A 126 -14.76 -4.87 -6.01
C TYR A 126 -16.09 -4.11 -6.03
N ALA A 127 -17.21 -4.76 -5.74
CA ALA A 127 -18.51 -4.10 -5.61
C ALA A 127 -18.59 -3.12 -4.42
N GLN A 128 -17.69 -3.25 -3.43
CA GLN A 128 -17.73 -2.44 -2.22
C GLN A 128 -17.19 -1.04 -2.45
N ALA A 129 -17.93 -0.03 -2.00
CA ALA A 129 -17.52 1.36 -2.09
C ALA A 129 -16.15 1.58 -1.40
N GLY A 130 -15.18 2.05 -2.18
CA GLY A 130 -13.79 2.27 -1.74
C GLY A 130 -12.82 1.15 -2.13
N ILE A 131 -13.28 0.03 -2.68
CA ILE A 131 -12.41 -1.01 -3.22
C ILE A 131 -12.35 -0.87 -4.75
N GLY A 132 -11.20 -0.47 -5.26
CA GLY A 132 -10.93 -0.45 -6.70
C GLY A 132 -10.39 -1.79 -7.22
N PRO A 133 -10.22 -1.93 -8.55
CA PRO A 133 -9.75 -3.18 -9.15
C PRO A 133 -8.36 -3.56 -8.63
N VAL A 134 -7.46 -2.60 -8.44
CA VAL A 134 -6.12 -2.86 -7.88
C VAL A 134 -6.18 -3.45 -6.47
N LEU A 135 -7.08 -2.96 -5.62
CA LEU A 135 -7.22 -3.47 -4.26
C LEU A 135 -7.86 -4.86 -4.25
N ALA A 136 -8.92 -5.06 -5.05
CA ALA A 136 -9.59 -6.35 -5.19
C ALA A 136 -8.65 -7.42 -5.75
N SER A 137 -7.94 -7.13 -6.84
CA SER A 137 -6.97 -8.04 -7.45
C SER A 137 -5.77 -8.30 -6.54
N GLY A 138 -5.32 -7.29 -5.77
CA GLY A 138 -4.28 -7.49 -4.76
C GLY A 138 -4.70 -8.42 -3.62
N LEU A 139 -6.00 -8.45 -3.25
CA LEU A 139 -6.52 -9.40 -2.27
C LEU A 139 -6.50 -10.82 -2.85
N ALA A 140 -6.97 -10.97 -4.09
CA ALA A 140 -6.95 -12.25 -4.81
C ALA A 140 -5.54 -12.83 -4.94
N ALA A 141 -4.55 -11.98 -5.24
CA ALA A 141 -3.15 -12.36 -5.40
C ALA A 141 -2.49 -12.88 -4.11
N HIS A 142 -3.04 -12.56 -2.94
CA HIS A 142 -2.41 -12.89 -1.66
C HIS A 142 -3.24 -13.80 -0.77
N ILE A 143 -4.55 -13.80 -0.93
CA ILE A 143 -5.46 -14.55 -0.06
C ILE A 143 -6.00 -15.75 -0.82
N ASP A 144 -5.68 -16.93 -0.30
CA ASP A 144 -6.36 -18.17 -0.65
C ASP A 144 -7.34 -18.53 0.46
N VAL A 145 -8.63 -18.35 0.18
CA VAL A 145 -9.71 -18.59 1.15
C VAL A 145 -9.86 -20.08 1.50
N THR A 146 -9.36 -20.99 0.66
CA THR A 146 -9.39 -22.44 0.92
C THR A 146 -8.44 -22.81 2.05
N LYS A 147 -7.26 -22.18 2.11
CA LYS A 147 -6.20 -22.44 3.10
C LYS A 147 -6.47 -21.80 4.47
N ALA A 148 -7.31 -20.78 4.53
CA ALA A 148 -7.62 -20.08 5.78
C ALA A 148 -8.80 -20.74 6.49
N ASP A 149 -8.56 -21.66 7.43
CA ASP A 149 -9.63 -22.36 8.16
C ASP A 149 -10.43 -21.49 9.14
N SER A 150 -9.93 -20.30 9.46
CA SER A 150 -10.60 -19.36 10.35
C SER A 150 -10.32 -17.92 9.95
N ILE A 151 -11.22 -17.03 10.31
CA ILE A 151 -11.02 -15.58 10.14
C ILE A 151 -9.78 -15.11 10.93
N SER A 152 -9.54 -15.70 12.10
CA SER A 152 -8.37 -15.37 12.93
C SER A 152 -7.04 -15.71 12.25
N SER A 153 -6.95 -16.85 11.55
CA SER A 153 -5.74 -17.20 10.79
C SER A 153 -5.53 -16.26 9.60
N LEU A 154 -6.61 -15.83 8.93
CA LEU A 154 -6.54 -14.80 7.89
C LEU A 154 -6.06 -13.46 8.46
N TRP A 155 -6.62 -13.00 9.58
CA TRP A 155 -6.17 -11.75 10.21
C TRP A 155 -4.71 -11.79 10.62
N ARG A 156 -4.23 -12.93 11.14
CA ARG A 156 -2.82 -13.13 11.46
C ARG A 156 -1.96 -13.05 10.21
N PHE A 157 -2.34 -13.76 9.15
CA PHE A 157 -1.62 -13.75 7.86
C PHE A 157 -1.59 -12.35 7.23
N ALA A 158 -2.68 -11.58 7.34
CA ALA A 158 -2.80 -10.21 6.87
C ALA A 158 -2.14 -9.15 7.77
N GLY A 159 -1.56 -9.56 8.90
CA GLY A 159 -0.90 -8.65 9.85
C GLY A 159 -1.87 -7.73 10.61
N GLN A 160 -3.12 -8.16 10.81
CA GLN A 160 -4.16 -7.49 11.60
C GLN A 160 -4.30 -8.04 13.03
N ASP A 161 -3.46 -9.02 13.37
CA ASP A 161 -3.34 -9.58 14.73
C ASP A 161 -2.40 -8.70 15.58
N PRO A 162 -2.89 -8.10 16.69
CA PRO A 162 -2.08 -7.25 17.54
C PRO A 162 -0.96 -8.01 18.28
N THR A 163 -1.04 -9.33 18.39
CA THR A 163 -0.04 -10.15 19.09
C THR A 163 1.21 -10.42 18.26
N ALA A 164 1.11 -10.35 16.93
CA ALA A 164 2.16 -10.72 15.98
C ALA A 164 2.58 -9.56 15.06
N ASP A 165 2.62 -8.34 15.59
CA ASP A 165 2.77 -7.12 14.80
C ASP A 165 4.23 -6.82 14.37
N ARG A 166 5.23 -7.44 15.02
CA ARG A 166 6.66 -7.15 14.80
C ARG A 166 7.41 -8.33 14.18
N LYS A 167 8.26 -8.03 13.19
CA LYS A 167 9.23 -8.98 12.63
C LYS A 167 10.44 -9.09 13.56
N VAL A 168 10.87 -10.31 13.84
CA VAL A 168 12.10 -10.59 14.60
C VAL A 168 13.19 -11.01 13.63
N LYS A 169 14.37 -10.38 13.70
CA LYS A 169 15.51 -10.68 12.83
C LYS A 169 15.89 -12.15 12.96
N GLY A 170 16.11 -12.83 11.83
CA GLY A 170 16.48 -14.24 11.79
C GLY A 170 15.31 -15.23 11.86
N THR A 171 14.06 -14.75 12.01
CA THR A 171 12.86 -15.62 12.01
C THR A 171 12.00 -15.37 10.78
N LYS A 172 11.22 -16.39 10.37
CA LYS A 172 10.21 -16.24 9.31
C LYS A 172 9.19 -15.18 9.75
N SER A 173 8.84 -14.27 8.82
CA SER A 173 7.86 -13.21 9.09
C SER A 173 6.53 -13.82 9.53
N PRO A 174 5.91 -13.34 10.62
CA PRO A 174 4.65 -13.90 11.11
C PRO A 174 3.45 -13.57 10.22
N TYR A 175 3.59 -12.59 9.32
CA TYR A 175 2.56 -12.13 8.40
C TYR A 175 3.14 -11.82 7.01
N ASN A 176 2.26 -11.72 6.01
CA ASN A 176 2.60 -11.24 4.68
C ASN A 176 2.67 -9.70 4.67
N GLY A 177 3.86 -9.14 4.39
CA GLY A 177 4.09 -7.70 4.42
C GLY A 177 3.34 -6.92 3.32
N ARG A 178 3.19 -7.52 2.13
CA ARG A 178 2.44 -6.93 1.01
C ARG A 178 0.97 -6.83 1.35
N LEU A 179 0.39 -7.92 1.83
CA LEU A 179 -1.01 -7.95 2.28
C LEU A 179 -1.28 -6.99 3.44
N LYS A 180 -0.35 -6.86 4.39
CA LYS A 180 -0.47 -5.87 5.48
C LYS A 180 -0.52 -4.44 4.95
N THR A 181 0.30 -4.13 3.94
CA THR A 181 0.31 -2.82 3.27
C THR A 181 -0.98 -2.60 2.50
N LEU A 182 -1.47 -3.62 1.79
CA LEU A 182 -2.74 -3.56 1.08
C LEU A 182 -3.92 -3.29 2.02
N CYS A 183 -3.95 -3.98 3.16
CA CYS A 183 -4.93 -3.75 4.22
C CYS A 183 -4.90 -2.32 4.76
N TRP A 184 -3.71 -1.71 4.90
CA TRP A 184 -3.58 -0.31 5.25
C TRP A 184 -4.19 0.61 4.18
N LYS A 185 -3.94 0.34 2.89
CA LYS A 185 -4.52 1.10 1.76
C LYS A 185 -6.05 0.99 1.72
N ILE A 186 -6.60 -0.20 1.98
CA ILE A 186 -8.04 -0.44 2.10
C ILE A 186 -8.62 0.42 3.23
N GLY A 187 -7.98 0.42 4.40
CA GLY A 187 -8.38 1.28 5.52
C GLY A 187 -8.38 2.77 5.17
N GLU A 188 -7.34 3.27 4.50
CA GLU A 188 -7.31 4.66 4.00
C GLU A 188 -8.45 4.95 3.03
N SER A 189 -8.76 4.00 2.14
CA SER A 189 -9.85 4.16 1.18
C SER A 189 -11.20 4.29 1.88
N PHE A 190 -11.50 3.42 2.85
CA PHE A 190 -12.74 3.49 3.64
C PHE A 190 -12.91 4.81 4.38
N VAL A 191 -11.82 5.39 4.90
CA VAL A 191 -11.87 6.73 5.50
C VAL A 191 -12.26 7.78 4.45
N LYS A 192 -11.63 7.74 3.27
CA LYS A 192 -11.87 8.73 2.21
C LYS A 192 -13.29 8.67 1.66
N VAL A 193 -13.89 7.48 1.60
CA VAL A 193 -15.27 7.31 1.11
C VAL A 193 -16.33 7.42 2.21
N SER A 194 -15.94 7.58 3.48
CA SER A 194 -16.86 7.54 4.62
C SER A 194 -18.00 8.56 4.62
N GLY A 195 -17.88 9.65 3.84
CA GLY A 195 -18.95 10.63 3.67
C GLY A 195 -20.00 10.26 2.62
N ARG A 196 -19.86 9.13 1.92
CA ARG A 196 -20.81 8.69 0.89
C ARG A 196 -21.84 7.75 1.50
N GLU A 197 -23.11 7.90 1.12
CA GLU A 197 -24.22 7.05 1.59
C GLU A 197 -24.03 5.56 1.25
N SER A 198 -23.42 5.24 0.10
CA SER A 198 -23.13 3.85 -0.29
C SER A 198 -21.92 3.23 0.43
N ALA A 199 -21.19 3.97 1.26
CA ALA A 199 -19.95 3.50 1.88
C ALA A 199 -20.17 2.69 3.17
N PHE A 200 -20.69 1.47 3.05
CA PHE A 200 -20.94 0.57 4.19
C PHE A 200 -19.77 0.52 5.21
N TYR A 201 -18.56 0.21 4.76
CA TYR A 201 -17.37 0.14 5.64
C TYR A 201 -16.90 1.51 6.13
N GLY A 202 -17.19 2.57 5.39
CA GLY A 202 -16.94 3.95 5.78
C GLY A 202 -17.80 4.38 6.99
N HIS A 203 -19.08 4.02 6.99
CA HIS A 203 -19.98 4.26 8.14
C HIS A 203 -19.56 3.45 9.37
N TRP A 204 -19.19 2.18 9.19
CA TRP A 204 -18.65 1.37 10.29
C TRP A 204 -17.34 1.93 10.83
N TYR A 205 -16.46 2.46 9.97
CA TYR A 205 -15.28 3.18 10.42
C TYR A 205 -15.64 4.39 11.30
N ALA A 206 -16.61 5.21 10.90
CA ALA A 206 -17.06 6.36 11.68
C ALA A 206 -17.60 5.94 13.05
N LYS A 207 -18.44 4.90 13.09
CA LYS A 207 -18.95 4.31 14.34
C LYS A 207 -17.83 3.76 15.22
N PHE A 208 -16.88 3.03 14.64
CA PHE A 208 -15.73 2.55 15.41
C PHE A 208 -14.88 3.71 15.93
N LYS A 209 -14.74 4.80 15.18
CA LYS A 209 -14.01 5.98 15.64
C LYS A 209 -14.69 6.61 16.86
N SER A 210 -16.01 6.77 16.85
CA SER A 210 -16.74 7.29 18.03
C SER A 210 -16.63 6.35 19.23
N ASP A 211 -16.73 5.03 19.03
CA ASP A 211 -16.53 4.04 20.09
C ASP A 211 -15.13 4.15 20.73
N GLU A 212 -14.09 4.27 19.89
CA GLU A 212 -12.71 4.37 20.35
C GLU A 212 -12.46 5.67 21.13
N VAL A 213 -13.10 6.77 20.72
CA VAL A 213 -13.06 8.06 21.45
C VAL A 213 -13.73 7.91 22.81
N SER A 214 -14.95 7.36 22.87
CA SER A 214 -15.66 7.14 24.13
C SER A 214 -14.87 6.23 25.09
N ARG A 215 -14.29 5.13 24.59
CA ARG A 215 -13.41 4.25 25.40
C ARG A 215 -12.18 4.97 25.93
N ASN A 216 -11.61 5.88 25.13
CA ASN A 216 -10.46 6.69 25.53
C ASN A 216 -10.84 7.71 26.60
N GLU A 217 -12.01 8.32 26.49
CA GLU A 217 -12.56 9.25 27.47
C GLU A 217 -12.89 8.55 28.80
N ASN A 218 -13.40 7.32 28.73
CA ASN A 218 -13.65 6.46 29.89
C ASN A 218 -12.38 5.87 30.54
N GLY A 219 -11.19 6.21 30.04
CA GLY A 219 -9.91 5.82 30.65
C GLY A 219 -9.47 4.37 30.40
N LEU A 220 -10.13 3.61 29.51
CA LEU A 220 -9.75 2.23 29.20
C LEU A 220 -8.31 2.10 28.67
N TYR A 221 -7.75 3.16 28.09
CA TYR A 221 -6.42 3.15 27.48
C TYR A 221 -5.32 3.76 28.36
N SER A 222 -5.62 4.06 29.62
CA SER A 222 -4.68 4.62 30.60
C SER A 222 -3.40 3.78 30.76
N ALA A 223 -3.53 2.46 30.97
CA ALA A 223 -2.40 1.55 31.08
C ALA A 223 -1.54 1.51 29.82
N GLN A 224 -2.16 1.62 28.64
CA GLN A 224 -1.41 1.68 27.39
C GLN A 224 -0.71 3.02 27.20
N ALA A 225 -1.35 4.14 27.55
CA ALA A 225 -0.75 5.45 27.49
C ALA A 225 0.52 5.53 28.37
N GLN A 226 0.48 4.94 29.56
CA GLN A 226 1.64 4.81 30.45
C GLN A 226 2.77 3.98 29.82
N ARG A 227 2.45 2.84 29.19
CA ARG A 227 3.46 2.02 28.49
C ARG A 227 4.09 2.76 27.31
N GLU A 228 3.32 3.57 26.58
CA GLU A 228 3.83 4.38 25.47
C GLU A 228 4.79 5.47 25.98
N LEU A 229 4.46 6.13 27.09
CA LEU A 229 5.33 7.09 27.76
C LEU A 229 6.64 6.46 28.25
N ALA A 230 6.57 5.25 28.80
CA ALA A 230 7.76 4.54 29.30
C ALA A 230 8.69 4.09 28.17
N ASN A 231 8.13 3.60 27.06
CA ASN A 231 8.91 2.97 25.99
C ASN A 231 9.40 3.94 24.90
N LYS A 232 8.76 5.10 24.72
CA LYS A 232 9.08 6.04 23.63
C LYS A 232 9.61 7.36 24.15
N LYS A 233 10.67 7.86 23.50
CA LYS A 233 11.19 9.22 23.71
C LYS A 233 10.29 10.23 22.97
N ILE A 234 9.20 10.64 23.59
CA ILE A 234 8.25 11.60 23.01
C ILE A 234 8.73 13.03 23.28
N LYS A 235 9.08 13.75 22.21
CA LYS A 235 9.53 15.15 22.26
C LYS A 235 8.38 16.16 22.19
N ASP A 236 7.26 15.76 21.59
CA ASP A 236 6.11 16.63 21.36
C ASP A 236 5.31 16.85 22.66
N ALA A 237 5.25 18.11 23.10
CA ALA A 237 4.62 18.52 24.35
C ALA A 237 3.10 18.17 24.41
N PRO A 238 2.27 18.49 23.40
CA PRO A 238 0.84 18.15 23.44
C PRO A 238 0.58 16.65 23.44
N THR A 239 1.33 15.86 22.66
CA THR A 239 1.24 14.39 22.69
C THR A 239 1.59 13.83 24.07
N LYS A 240 2.64 14.36 24.70
CA LYS A 240 3.06 13.93 26.04
C LYS A 240 2.00 14.25 27.10
N ALA A 241 1.42 15.45 27.08
CA ALA A 241 0.36 15.84 28.00
C ALA A 241 -0.89 14.94 27.86
N LYS A 242 -1.30 14.63 26.62
CA LYS A 242 -2.44 13.75 26.35
C LYS A 242 -2.21 12.35 26.92
N LEU A 243 -1.03 11.79 26.72
CA LEU A 243 -0.67 10.47 27.27
C LEU A 243 -0.55 10.48 28.81
N GLN A 244 -0.06 11.57 29.40
CA GLN A 244 -0.01 11.74 30.87
C GLN A 244 -1.40 11.77 31.49
N SER A 245 -2.39 12.35 30.79
CA SER A 245 -3.80 12.29 31.19
C SER A 245 -4.44 10.90 31.03
N GLY A 246 -3.67 9.87 30.64
CA GLY A 246 -4.15 8.51 30.43
C GLY A 246 -4.90 8.32 29.11
N LYS A 247 -4.85 9.30 28.20
CA LYS A 247 -5.56 9.28 26.92
C LYS A 247 -4.60 9.03 25.76
N LEU A 248 -4.99 8.16 24.83
CA LEU A 248 -4.29 8.00 23.57
C LEU A 248 -4.50 9.19 22.64
N THR A 249 -3.54 9.36 21.72
CA THR A 249 -3.62 10.37 20.65
C THR A 249 -4.66 10.03 19.60
N ASP A 250 -5.14 11.04 18.88
CA ASP A 250 -6.18 10.86 17.86
C ASP A 250 -5.69 10.00 16.70
N GLY A 251 -4.39 10.06 16.38
CA GLY A 251 -3.76 9.16 15.42
C GLY A 251 -3.86 7.68 15.82
N HIS A 252 -3.71 7.36 17.11
CA HIS A 252 -3.89 5.99 17.59
C HIS A 252 -5.36 5.54 17.48
N LEU A 253 -6.30 6.39 17.88
CA LEU A 253 -7.74 6.10 17.78
C LEU A 253 -8.16 5.90 16.32
N HIS A 254 -7.71 6.79 15.44
CA HIS A 254 -7.92 6.71 14.00
C HIS A 254 -7.35 5.40 13.42
N ALA A 255 -6.11 5.03 13.78
CA ALA A 255 -5.50 3.78 13.33
C ALA A 255 -6.19 2.52 13.88
N ARG A 256 -6.77 2.58 15.09
CA ARG A 256 -7.56 1.48 15.66
C ARG A 256 -8.90 1.31 14.94
N ALA A 257 -9.62 2.41 14.74
CA ALA A 257 -10.90 2.40 14.02
C ALA A 257 -10.72 1.85 12.59
N LYS A 258 -9.68 2.30 11.87
CA LYS A 258 -9.34 1.74 10.55
C LYS A 258 -9.08 0.24 10.60
N ARG A 259 -8.27 -0.24 11.55
CA ARG A 259 -8.00 -1.67 11.71
C ARG A 259 -9.26 -2.46 12.01
N ARG A 260 -10.17 -1.96 12.84
CA ARG A 260 -11.48 -2.59 13.09
C ARG A 260 -12.32 -2.70 11.81
N ALA A 261 -12.39 -1.64 11.01
CA ALA A 261 -13.11 -1.65 9.73
C ALA A 261 -12.50 -2.65 8.73
N VAL A 262 -11.16 -2.69 8.63
CA VAL A 262 -10.46 -3.66 7.76
C VAL A 262 -10.67 -5.10 8.22
N LYS A 263 -10.64 -5.36 9.54
CA LYS A 263 -10.91 -6.71 10.08
C LYS A 263 -12.34 -7.17 9.77
N LEU A 264 -13.32 -6.27 9.88
CA LEU A 264 -14.70 -6.53 9.47
C LEU A 264 -14.78 -6.86 7.97
N PHE A 265 -14.16 -6.04 7.13
CA PHE A 265 -14.10 -6.31 5.69
C PHE A 265 -13.46 -7.66 5.35
N LEU A 266 -12.31 -8.00 5.95
CA LEU A 266 -11.65 -9.30 5.73
C LEU A 266 -12.49 -10.48 6.22
N ALA A 267 -13.28 -10.30 7.29
CA ALA A 267 -14.20 -11.33 7.75
C ALA A 267 -15.31 -11.60 6.72
N HIS A 268 -15.86 -10.54 6.12
CA HIS A 268 -16.85 -10.65 5.05
C HIS A 268 -16.24 -11.26 3.78
N TYR A 269 -15.06 -10.79 3.36
CA TYR A 269 -14.30 -11.34 2.22
C TYR A 269 -14.11 -12.86 2.34
N TRP A 270 -13.67 -13.31 3.51
CA TRP A 270 -13.48 -14.73 3.79
C TRP A 270 -14.81 -15.51 3.78
N THR A 271 -15.85 -14.94 4.38
CA THR A 271 -17.17 -15.57 4.48
C THR A 271 -17.79 -15.76 3.10
N GLU A 272 -17.81 -14.71 2.27
CA GLU A 272 -18.35 -14.77 0.92
C GLU A 272 -17.55 -15.71 0.01
N GLY A 273 -16.21 -15.71 0.12
CA GLY A 273 -15.37 -16.66 -0.63
C GLY A 273 -15.60 -18.12 -0.24
N ARG A 274 -15.88 -18.41 1.04
CA ARG A 274 -16.20 -19.77 1.49
C ARG A 274 -17.62 -20.19 1.11
N LYS A 275 -18.61 -19.31 1.26
CA LYS A 275 -19.99 -19.56 0.80
C LYS A 275 -20.04 -19.90 -0.69
N ALA A 276 -19.36 -19.12 -1.53
CA ALA A 276 -19.32 -19.35 -2.97
C ALA A 276 -18.70 -20.70 -3.36
N ARG A 277 -17.85 -21.28 -2.50
CA ARG A 277 -17.21 -22.60 -2.69
C ARG A 277 -17.86 -23.72 -1.89
N ASN A 278 -18.99 -23.47 -1.23
CA ASN A 278 -19.66 -24.42 -0.33
C ASN A 278 -18.74 -24.96 0.78
N LEU A 279 -17.78 -24.14 1.24
CA LEU A 279 -16.88 -24.49 2.34
C LEU A 279 -17.51 -24.13 3.69
N PRO A 280 -17.20 -24.89 4.77
CA PRO A 280 -17.75 -24.60 6.09
C PRO A 280 -17.27 -23.23 6.59
N VAL A 281 -18.23 -22.39 6.94
CA VAL A 281 -18.01 -21.09 7.57
C VAL A 281 -18.11 -21.29 9.09
N ARG A 282 -16.97 -21.16 9.78
CA ARG A 282 -16.96 -21.08 11.24
C ARG A 282 -17.38 -19.68 11.67
N ALA A 283 -18.25 -19.58 12.66
CA ALA A 283 -18.59 -18.30 13.26
C ALA A 283 -17.30 -17.61 13.78
N PRO A 284 -17.20 -16.27 13.66
CA PRO A 284 -16.09 -15.52 14.23
C PRO A 284 -15.88 -15.85 15.71
N TYR A 285 -14.61 -15.91 16.15
CA TYR A 285 -14.23 -16.15 17.56
C TYR A 285 -15.02 -15.25 18.54
N SER A 286 -15.30 -14.01 18.13
CA SER A 286 -16.07 -13.03 18.90
C SER A 286 -17.52 -13.46 19.20
N ILE A 287 -18.12 -14.29 18.35
CA ILE A 287 -19.49 -14.79 18.52
C ILE A 287 -19.43 -16.17 19.20
N ALA A 288 -18.56 -17.05 18.70
CA ALA A 288 -18.44 -18.42 19.20
C ALA A 288 -17.89 -18.52 20.64
N ILE A 289 -17.01 -17.61 21.06
CA ILE A 289 -16.30 -17.68 22.34
C ILE A 289 -16.55 -16.45 23.22
N LEU A 290 -16.61 -15.24 22.63
CA LEU A 290 -16.82 -13.99 23.40
C LEU A 290 -18.30 -13.56 23.54
N LYS A 291 -19.26 -14.32 22.98
CA LYS A 291 -20.72 -14.10 23.11
C LYS A 291 -21.18 -12.67 22.78
N HIS A 292 -20.61 -12.03 21.76
CA HIS A 292 -21.12 -10.74 21.30
C HIS A 292 -22.45 -10.89 20.52
N ASP A 293 -23.42 -10.01 20.81
CA ASP A 293 -24.85 -10.19 20.49
C ASP A 293 -25.26 -10.01 19.00
N ALA A 294 -24.41 -9.48 18.13
CA ALA A 294 -24.80 -9.24 16.73
C ALA A 294 -23.67 -9.50 15.73
N MET A 295 -23.91 -10.44 14.81
CA MET A 295 -23.11 -10.60 13.59
C MET A 295 -23.44 -9.44 12.65
N ILE A 296 -22.41 -8.74 12.18
CA ILE A 296 -22.57 -7.79 11.09
C ILE A 296 -22.50 -8.63 9.81
N GLU A 297 -23.56 -8.59 9.02
CA GLU A 297 -23.61 -9.32 7.76
C GLU A 297 -22.91 -8.55 6.64
N PRO A 298 -22.38 -9.25 5.63
CA PRO A 298 -21.84 -8.62 4.44
C PRO A 298 -22.91 -7.82 3.72
N PRO A 299 -22.59 -6.60 3.27
CA PRO A 299 -23.48 -5.87 2.36
C PRO A 299 -23.64 -6.67 1.07
N VAL A 300 -24.89 -6.69 0.58
CA VAL A 300 -25.27 -7.28 -0.71
C VAL A 300 -24.75 -6.41 -1.84
#